data_AF-A0AA37VVZ2-F1
#
_entry.id   AF-A0AA37VVZ2-F1
#
_cell.length_a   1.000
_cell.length_b   1.000
_cell.length_c   1.000
_cell.angle_alpha   90.00
_cell.angle_beta   90.00
_cell.angle_gamma   90.00
#
_symmetry.space_group_name_H-M   'P 1'
#
loop_
_entity.id
_entity.type
_entity.pdbx_description
1 polymer ?
#
loop_
_entity_poly.entity_id
_entity_poly.type
_entity_poly.pdbx_seq_one_letter_code
_entity_poly.pdbx_strand_id
1 'polypeptide(L)' 'MSVIVERGTARCPRCMAQTPYCFREDDGGLLRYEVSCAPCGFDYVEDCAPSLVSAPAA' A
#
# COMPACT_ATOMS: atom_id res chain seq x y z
N MET A 1 -0.99 -13.53 9.32
CA MET A 1 0.46 -13.33 9.06
C MET A 1 0.53 -12.68 7.70
N SER A 2 0.96 -11.44 7.60
CA SER A 2 0.83 -10.70 6.34
C SER A 2 2.07 -10.86 5.45
N VAL A 3 1.82 -11.04 4.14
CA VAL A 3 2.86 -11.18 3.11
C VAL A 3 2.91 -9.93 2.25
N ILE A 4 4.11 -9.55 1.81
CA ILE A 4 4.27 -8.44 0.85
C ILE A 4 3.92 -8.97 -0.54
N VAL A 5 2.87 -8.43 -1.15
CA VAL A 5 2.40 -8.84 -2.49
C VAL A 5 2.90 -7.90 -3.58
N GLU A 6 3.15 -6.63 -3.25
CA GLU A 6 3.72 -5.64 -4.16
C GLU A 6 4.68 -4.71 -3.42
N ARG A 7 5.71 -4.23 -4.14
CA ARG A 7 6.64 -3.19 -3.67
C ARG A 7 6.99 -2.25 -4.81
N GLY A 8 7.17 -0.98 -4.49
CA GLY A 8 7.56 0.04 -5.47
C GLY A 8 8.04 1.32 -4.82
N THR A 9 7.99 2.41 -5.59
CA THR A 9 8.32 3.76 -5.09
C THR A 9 7.15 4.70 -5.31
N ALA A 10 6.84 5.51 -4.30
CA ALA A 10 5.82 6.56 -4.34
C ALA A 10 6.41 7.88 -3.83
N ARG A 11 5.63 8.96 -3.88
CA ARG A 11 5.99 10.23 -3.23
C ARG A 11 5.36 10.29 -1.85
N CYS A 12 6.14 10.72 -0.86
CA CYS A 12 5.63 10.96 0.48
C CYS A 12 4.55 12.05 0.46
N PRO A 13 3.35 11.81 1.01
CA PRO A 13 2.28 12.83 1.03
C PRO A 13 2.65 14.10 1.81
N ARG A 14 3.58 13.99 2.76
CA ARG A 14 4.03 15.12 3.59
C ARG A 14 5.11 15.96 2.92
N CYS A 15 6.19 15.34 2.46
CA CYS A 15 7.39 16.06 2.00
C CYS A 15 7.71 15.88 0.51
N MET A 16 6.91 15.10 -0.21
CA MET A 16 7.05 14.80 -1.64
C MET A 16 8.35 14.08 -2.05
N ALA A 17 9.22 13.72 -1.11
CA ALA A 17 10.38 12.88 -1.39
C ALA A 17 9.96 11.52 -1.95
N GLN A 18 10.76 10.98 -2.87
CA GLN A 18 10.56 9.64 -3.38
C GLN A 18 10.96 8.63 -2.31
N THR A 19 10.07 7.68 -2.02
CA THR A 19 10.22 6.75 -0.90
C THR A 19 9.60 5.39 -1.26
N PRO A 20 10.10 4.28 -0.71
CA PRO A 20 9.49 2.97 -0.95
C PRO A 20 8.05 2.91 -0.41
N TYR A 21 7.23 2.11 -1.10
CA TYR A 21 5.94 1.64 -0.61
C TYR A 21 5.84 0.12 -0.74
N CYS A 22 4.90 -0.49 -0.01
CA CYS A 22 4.51 -1.88 -0.22
C CYS A 22 3.01 -2.09 -0.01
N PHE A 23 2.46 -3.08 -0.70
CA PHE A 23 1.18 -3.67 -0.34
C PHE A 23 1.40 -4.97 0.43
N ARG A 24 0.68 -5.12 1.54
CA ARG A 24 0.61 -6.37 2.30
C ARG A 24 -0.78 -6.95 2.24
N GLU A 25 -0.85 -8.25 2.03
CA GLU A 25 -2.09 -9.02 2.13
C GLU A 25 -2.03 -9.88 3.40
N ASP A 26 -3.09 -9.87 4.21
CA ASP A 26 -3.26 -10.79 5.33
C ASP A 26 -4.12 -12.01 4.92
N ASP A 27 -4.13 -13.05 5.74
CA ASP A 27 -4.91 -14.28 5.52
C ASP A 27 -6.41 -14.03 5.26
N GLY A 28 -6.95 -12.90 5.73
CA GLY A 28 -8.33 -12.47 5.46
C GLY A 28 -8.56 -11.82 4.08
N GLY A 29 -7.55 -11.74 3.20
CA GLY A 29 -7.64 -11.07 1.90
C GLY A 29 -7.71 -9.53 1.97
N LEU A 30 -7.42 -8.95 3.14
CA LEU A 30 -7.33 -7.51 3.30
C LEU A 30 -5.98 -7.02 2.78
N LEU A 31 -6.02 -6.08 1.83
CA LEU A 31 -4.84 -5.40 1.34
C LEU A 31 -4.57 -4.15 2.17
N ARG A 32 -3.31 -3.90 2.49
CA ARG A 32 -2.85 -2.68 3.17
C ARG A 32 -1.71 -2.05 2.39
N TYR A 33 -1.90 -0.81 1.99
CA TYR A 33 -0.87 0.04 1.42
C TYR A 33 -0.07 0.72 2.52
N GLU A 34 1.26 0.65 2.44
CA GLU A 34 2.18 1.22 3.43
C GLU A 34 3.27 2.04 2.75
N VAL A 35 3.54 3.24 3.26
CA VAL A 35 4.66 4.11 2.86
C VAL A 35 5.40 4.56 4.11
N SER A 36 6.70 4.30 4.17
CA SER A 36 7.57 4.78 5.26
C SER A 36 8.62 5.73 4.71
N CYS A 37 8.46 7.02 4.99
CA CYS A 37 9.34 8.06 4.47
C CYS A 37 10.54 8.30 5.37
N ALA A 38 11.71 7.77 5.01
CA ALA A 38 12.95 8.02 5.74
C ALA A 38 13.34 9.52 5.83
N PRO A 39 13.18 10.34 4.78
CA PRO A 39 13.54 11.77 4.83
C PRO A 39 12.83 12.60 5.89
N CYS A 40 11.52 12.38 6.10
CA CYS A 40 10.72 13.21 7.02
C CYS A 40 10.08 12.42 8.18
N GLY A 41 10.33 11.12 8.25
CA GLY A 41 9.80 10.21 9.27
C GLY A 41 8.28 10.08 9.25
N PHE A 42 7.62 10.34 8.11
CA PHE A 42 6.17 10.19 8.00
C PHE A 42 5.83 8.79 7.50
N ASP A 43 4.95 8.11 8.23
CA ASP A 43 4.37 6.84 7.85
C ASP A 43 2.92 7.04 7.39
N TYR A 44 2.59 6.47 6.23
CA TYR A 44 1.23 6.44 5.70
C TYR A 44 0.77 4.99 5.58
N VAL A 45 -0.43 4.72 6.05
CA VAL A 45 -1.05 3.40 5.99
C VAL A 45 -2.51 3.56 5.57
N GLU A 46 -2.95 2.77 4.59
CA GLU A 46 -4.33 2.74 4.13
C GLU A 46 -4.77 1.29 3.90
N ASP A 47 -5.90 0.90 4.50
CA ASP A 47 -6.55 -0.38 4.20
C ASP A 47 -7.34 -0.29 2.89
N CYS A 48 -6.98 -1.16 1.94
CA CYS A 48 -7.70 -1.35 0.70
C CYS A 48 -8.66 -2.51 0.88
N ALA A 49 -9.94 -2.21 1.09
CA ALA A 49 -10.97 -3.23 0.97
C ALA A 49 -11.02 -3.71 -0.50
N PRO A 50 -11.08 -5.03 -0.76
CA PRO A 50 -11.31 -5.52 -2.11
C PRO A 50 -12.63 -4.91 -2.60
N SER A 51 -12.55 -4.09 -3.65
CA SER A 51 -13.74 -3.59 -4.30
C SER A 51 -14.44 -4.78 -4.94
N LEU A 52 -15.68 -5.07 -4.53
CA LEU A 52 -16.53 -6.13 -5.13
C LEU A 52 -16.91 -5.82 -6.60
N VAL A 53 -16.18 -4.94 -7.29
CA VAL A 53 -16.39 -4.69 -8.71
C VAL A 53 -15.94 -5.94 -9.45
N SER A 54 -16.91 -6.80 -9.75
CA SER A 54 -16.70 -7.91 -10.67
C SER A 54 -16.17 -7.29 -11.97
N ALA A 55 -14.93 -7.63 -12.33
CA ALA A 55 -14.42 -7.31 -13.65
C ALA A 55 -15.46 -7.79 -14.68
N PRO A 56 -15.89 -6.94 -15.64
CA PRO A 56 -16.88 -7.38 -16.61
C PRO A 56 -16.31 -8.60 -17.35
N ALA A 57 -17.08 -9.69 -17.33
CA ALA A 57 -16.78 -10.88 -18.11
C ALA A 57 -16.66 -10.46 -19.59
N ALA A 58 -15.48 -10.69 -20.17
CA ALA A 58 -15.19 -10.45 -21.58
C ALA A 58 -15.94 -11.46 -22.47
#